data_AF-A0A8H5CA54-F1
#
_entry.id   AF-A0A8H5CA54-F1
#
_cell.length_a   1.000
_cell.length_b   1.000
_cell.length_c   1.000
_cell.angle_alpha   90.00
_cell.angle_beta   90.00
_cell.angle_gamma   90.00
#
_symmetry.space_group_name_H-M   'P 1'
#
loop_
_entity.id
_entity.type
_entity.pdbx_description
1 polymer ?
#
loop_
_entity_poly.entity_id
_entity_poly.type
_entity_poly.pdbx_seq_one_letter_code
_entity_poly.pdbx_strand_id
1 'polypeptide(L)'
;MGTSEDGNDPQQGNNTIGHQIRNQSRNNSASQRQIQENSNTREQTIVSQSMFTNASNFTIPGVAIGNVGRDFIHTTNNNFGVPANQKEEILKQLKEKLNPIITPARKTDTCLPGTRVEVLQDLCNWIIEDTTSIAWIYGIAGTGKSAIAVSLASKIRDMEEEITLTLTFHCVKGQETSDVSNLVPTICYHLALVVTEYGQKISHIFKQEFHFLSKWRGF
;
A
#
# COMPACT_ATOMS: atom_id res chain seq x y z
N MET A 1 84.38 -5.00 -18.31
CA MET A 1 83.20 -5.75 -18.80
C MET A 1 82.07 -4.75 -18.95
N GLY A 2 81.83 -4.11 -20.11
CA GLY A 2 81.24 -4.68 -21.34
C GLY A 2 79.72 -4.41 -21.33
N THR A 3 79.28 -3.16 -21.60
CA THR A 3 78.66 -2.62 -22.86
C THR A 3 77.32 -3.27 -23.22
N SER A 4 76.19 -2.53 -23.15
CA SER A 4 75.49 -1.81 -24.26
C SER A 4 74.73 -2.79 -25.19
N GLU A 5 73.53 -2.56 -25.73
CA GLU A 5 72.65 -1.39 -25.90
C GLU A 5 71.30 -1.90 -26.45
N ASP A 6 70.24 -1.13 -26.18
CA ASP A 6 69.08 -0.72 -27.00
C ASP A 6 68.33 -1.63 -27.99
N GLY A 7 66.99 -1.49 -27.99
CA GLY A 7 66.22 -1.55 -29.24
C GLY A 7 64.72 -1.88 -29.18
N ASN A 8 63.90 -0.83 -29.02
CA ASN A 8 62.58 -0.59 -29.62
C ASN A 8 61.22 -1.02 -28.97
N ASP A 9 60.47 0.04 -28.68
CA ASP A 9 59.04 0.34 -28.43
C ASP A 9 58.14 0.06 -29.67
N PRO A 10 56.83 0.48 -29.77
CA PRO A 10 55.76 0.74 -28.79
C PRO A 10 54.35 0.18 -29.20
N GLN A 11 53.41 0.34 -28.26
CA GLN A 11 51.93 0.52 -28.34
C GLN A 11 51.15 0.52 -29.68
N GLN A 12 49.94 -0.08 -29.66
CA GLN A 12 48.64 0.38 -30.21
C GLN A 12 47.62 -0.80 -30.06
N GLY A 13 46.30 -0.68 -29.97
CA GLY A 13 45.35 0.38 -30.24
C GLY A 13 44.05 -0.22 -30.85
N ASN A 14 42.91 0.14 -30.26
CA ASN A 14 41.58 0.38 -30.87
C ASN A 14 40.69 -0.71 -31.51
N ASN A 15 39.41 -0.58 -31.14
CA ASN A 15 38.18 -0.96 -31.84
C ASN A 15 38.16 -0.64 -33.34
N THR A 16 37.42 -1.43 -34.14
CA THR A 16 36.24 -1.02 -34.96
C THR A 16 35.86 -2.07 -36.03
N ILE A 17 34.57 -2.47 -36.00
CA ILE A 17 33.60 -2.80 -37.07
C ILE A 17 34.10 -3.40 -38.42
N GLY A 18 33.50 -4.55 -38.77
CA GLY A 18 32.88 -4.76 -40.09
C GLY A 18 33.50 -5.86 -40.95
N HIS A 19 32.71 -6.88 -41.31
CA HIS A 19 32.73 -7.49 -42.65
C HIS A 19 31.44 -8.31 -42.92
N GLN A 20 30.80 -7.99 -44.04
CA GLN A 20 29.61 -8.63 -44.63
C GLN A 20 29.96 -9.92 -45.40
N ILE A 21 29.04 -10.88 -45.44
CA ILE A 21 28.86 -11.84 -46.55
C ILE A 21 27.33 -12.05 -46.73
N ARG A 22 26.68 -11.32 -47.65
CA ARG A 22 26.30 -11.71 -49.04
C ARG A 22 25.33 -12.88 -49.14
N ASN A 23 24.02 -12.59 -49.25
CA ASN A 23 23.06 -13.47 -49.90
C ASN A 23 22.46 -12.77 -51.14
N GLN A 24 22.51 -13.48 -52.25
CA GLN A 24 22.19 -13.01 -53.59
C GLN A 24 20.67 -12.93 -53.81
N SER A 25 20.29 -11.87 -54.52
CA SER A 25 19.00 -11.66 -55.16
C SER A 25 18.79 -12.64 -56.32
N ARG A 26 17.56 -13.17 -56.48
CA ARG A 26 16.89 -13.23 -57.78
C ARG A 26 15.38 -13.43 -57.64
N ASN A 27 14.66 -12.44 -58.16
CA ASN A 27 13.22 -12.31 -58.30
C ASN A 27 12.65 -13.33 -59.30
N ASN A 28 11.37 -13.68 -59.16
CA ASN A 28 10.43 -13.44 -60.26
C ASN A 28 8.97 -13.42 -59.80
N SER A 29 8.36 -12.26 -60.00
CA SER A 29 6.95 -11.92 -59.94
C SER A 29 6.18 -12.53 -61.11
N ALA A 30 5.03 -13.17 -60.85
CA ALA A 30 3.89 -13.20 -61.78
C ALA A 30 2.64 -13.78 -61.11
N SER A 31 1.51 -13.11 -61.35
CA SER A 31 0.15 -13.66 -61.37
C SER A 31 -0.62 -13.70 -60.04
N GLN A 32 -1.21 -12.53 -59.73
CA GLN A 32 -2.63 -12.46 -59.36
C GLN A 32 -3.45 -13.43 -60.23
N ARG A 33 -4.23 -14.31 -59.62
CA ARG A 33 -5.54 -14.75 -60.14
C ARG A 33 -6.33 -15.45 -59.04
N GLN A 34 -7.53 -14.93 -58.86
CA GLN A 34 -8.63 -15.44 -58.04
C GLN A 34 -8.91 -16.92 -58.33
N ILE A 35 -9.15 -17.72 -57.30
CA ILE A 35 -10.25 -18.68 -57.32
C ILE A 35 -11.04 -18.49 -56.03
N GLN A 36 -12.22 -17.96 -56.25
CA GLN A 36 -13.29 -17.72 -55.33
C GLN A 36 -14.10 -19.02 -55.16
N GLU A 37 -14.60 -19.22 -53.95
CA GLU A 37 -15.80 -19.99 -53.61
C GLU A 37 -15.88 -21.47 -54.04
N ASN A 38 -15.86 -22.36 -53.06
CA ASN A 38 -16.88 -23.40 -53.01
C ASN A 38 -17.33 -23.61 -51.56
N SER A 39 -18.50 -23.04 -51.26
CA SER A 39 -19.27 -23.24 -50.04
C SER A 39 -19.79 -24.67 -49.94
N ASN A 40 -19.62 -25.32 -48.79
CA ASN A 40 -20.60 -26.26 -48.25
C ASN A 40 -20.40 -26.49 -46.73
N THR A 41 -21.12 -25.68 -45.95
CA THR A 41 -21.97 -26.05 -44.81
C THR A 41 -21.40 -26.94 -43.69
N ARG A 42 -21.03 -26.28 -42.58
CA ARG A 42 -21.42 -26.63 -41.19
C ARG A 42 -21.08 -25.43 -40.30
N GLU A 43 -22.08 -24.60 -39.98
CA GLU A 43 -21.97 -23.71 -38.82
C GLU A 43 -21.88 -24.60 -37.58
N GLN A 44 -20.66 -24.86 -37.11
CA GLN A 44 -20.48 -25.36 -35.76
C GLN A 44 -20.71 -24.17 -34.82
N THR A 45 -21.88 -24.13 -34.21
CA THR A 45 -22.12 -23.28 -33.05
C THR A 45 -20.99 -23.50 -32.05
N ILE A 46 -20.14 -22.48 -31.87
CA ILE A 46 -19.13 -22.49 -30.82
C ILE A 46 -19.90 -22.40 -29.51
N VAL A 47 -20.19 -23.56 -28.90
CA VAL A 47 -20.62 -23.61 -27.51
C VAL A 47 -19.36 -23.37 -26.69
N SER A 48 -19.09 -22.12 -26.35
CA SER A 48 -18.09 -21.78 -25.35
C SER A 48 -18.61 -22.28 -24.00
N GLN A 49 -18.16 -23.47 -23.60
CA GLN A 49 -18.46 -24.02 -22.28
C GLN A 49 -17.67 -23.21 -21.25
N SER A 50 -18.23 -22.08 -20.80
CA SER A 50 -17.64 -21.24 -19.77
C SER A 50 -17.86 -21.90 -18.40
N MET A 51 -16.76 -22.26 -17.73
CA MET A 51 -16.75 -22.99 -16.46
C MET A 51 -17.40 -22.23 -15.28
N PHE A 52 -17.62 -20.92 -15.41
CA PHE A 52 -18.18 -20.08 -14.35
C PHE A 52 -19.20 -19.07 -14.89
N THR A 53 -20.05 -19.49 -15.84
CA THR A 53 -21.12 -18.62 -16.35
C THR A 53 -22.07 -18.22 -15.21
N ASN A 54 -22.31 -16.92 -15.03
CA ASN A 54 -23.14 -16.35 -13.96
C ASN A 54 -22.66 -16.57 -12.51
N ALA A 55 -21.42 -17.01 -12.28
CA ALA A 55 -20.87 -17.07 -10.92
C ALA A 55 -20.43 -15.67 -10.45
N SER A 56 -20.78 -15.32 -9.21
CA SER A 56 -20.24 -14.14 -8.51
C SER A 56 -19.92 -14.51 -7.06
N ASN A 57 -19.05 -13.73 -6.41
CA ASN A 57 -18.74 -13.85 -4.98
C ASN A 57 -18.10 -15.17 -4.49
N PHE A 58 -17.18 -15.77 -5.27
CA PHE A 58 -16.40 -16.92 -4.79
C PHE A 58 -14.89 -16.65 -4.82
N THR A 59 -14.15 -17.34 -3.95
CA THR A 59 -12.68 -17.27 -3.84
C THR A 59 -12.11 -18.68 -3.87
N ILE A 60 -11.15 -18.97 -4.77
CA ILE A 60 -10.38 -20.23 -4.79
C ILE A 60 -8.92 -19.86 -4.56
N PRO A 61 -8.39 -19.98 -3.34
CA PRO A 61 -6.99 -19.71 -3.07
C PRO A 61 -6.11 -20.84 -3.61
N GLY A 62 -5.04 -20.50 -4.33
CA GLY A 62 -3.93 -21.42 -4.63
C GLY A 62 -4.13 -22.46 -5.74
N VAL A 63 -5.07 -22.27 -6.68
CA VAL A 63 -5.30 -23.22 -7.78
C VAL A 63 -4.90 -22.62 -9.14
N ALA A 64 -4.15 -23.40 -9.93
CA ALA A 64 -3.96 -23.16 -11.36
C ALA A 64 -5.14 -23.77 -12.14
N ILE A 65 -6.00 -22.94 -12.72
CA ILE A 65 -7.12 -23.40 -13.54
C ILE A 65 -6.68 -23.52 -15.00
N GLY A 66 -6.54 -24.75 -15.48
CA GLY A 66 -6.29 -25.05 -16.88
C GLY A 66 -7.61 -25.23 -17.63
N ASN A 67 -8.02 -24.22 -18.40
CA ASN A 67 -9.17 -24.36 -19.30
C ASN A 67 -8.69 -25.03 -20.60
N VAL A 68 -8.98 -26.32 -20.80
CA VAL A 68 -8.56 -27.05 -22.01
C VAL A 68 -9.60 -26.87 -23.12
N GLY A 69 -9.66 -25.64 -23.64
CA GLY A 69 -10.32 -25.28 -24.88
C GLY A 69 -9.36 -24.40 -25.66
N ARG A 70 -9.03 -24.80 -26.90
CA ARG A 70 -7.95 -24.21 -27.71
C ARG A 70 -8.02 -22.67 -27.74
N ASP A 71 -6.91 -22.05 -27.31
CA ASP A 71 -6.45 -20.66 -27.53
C ASP A 71 -6.49 -19.68 -26.34
N PHE A 72 -5.32 -19.03 -26.16
CA PHE A 72 -4.88 -17.97 -25.23
C PHE A 72 -4.91 -18.24 -23.71
N ILE A 73 -3.71 -18.51 -23.16
CA ILE A 73 -3.41 -18.43 -21.73
C ILE A 73 -3.31 -16.95 -21.34
N HIS A 74 -4.32 -16.41 -20.69
CA HIS A 74 -4.19 -15.15 -19.93
C HIS A 74 -3.96 -15.49 -18.46
N THR A 75 -2.70 -15.63 -18.06
CA THR A 75 -2.33 -15.79 -16.65
C THR A 75 -2.56 -14.46 -15.93
N THR A 76 -3.75 -14.24 -15.35
CA THR A 76 -3.95 -13.19 -14.34
C THR A 76 -3.29 -13.65 -13.05
N ASN A 77 -2.07 -13.18 -12.81
CA ASN A 77 -1.44 -13.29 -11.50
C ASN A 77 -2.02 -12.17 -10.61
N ASN A 78 -3.04 -12.49 -9.81
CA ASN A 78 -3.57 -11.55 -8.83
C ASN A 78 -2.63 -11.53 -7.61
N ASN A 79 -1.53 -10.77 -7.73
CA ASN A 79 -0.72 -10.43 -6.57
C ASN A 79 -1.60 -9.69 -5.55
N PHE A 80 -1.64 -10.21 -4.32
CA PHE A 80 -2.33 -9.65 -3.16
C PHE A 80 -1.60 -8.42 -2.58
N GLY A 81 -1.23 -7.48 -3.45
CA GLY A 81 -0.82 -6.13 -3.07
C GLY A 81 -1.85 -5.17 -3.64
N VAL A 82 -2.58 -4.47 -2.78
CA VAL A 82 -3.43 -3.34 -3.21
C VAL A 82 -2.54 -2.42 -4.03
N PRO A 83 -2.79 -2.22 -5.34
CA PRO A 83 -1.97 -1.31 -6.11
C PRO A 83 -2.07 0.09 -5.48
N ALA A 84 -0.95 0.81 -5.37
CA ALA A 84 -0.85 2.05 -4.57
C ALA A 84 -1.98 3.07 -4.88
N ASN A 85 -2.43 3.08 -6.13
CA ASN A 85 -3.57 3.88 -6.61
C ASN A 85 -4.90 3.61 -5.86
N GLN A 86 -5.15 2.38 -5.41
CA GLN A 86 -6.38 2.04 -4.71
C GLN A 86 -6.35 2.44 -3.24
N LYS A 87 -5.19 2.37 -2.56
CA LYS A 87 -5.05 2.87 -1.18
C LYS A 87 -5.26 4.38 -1.12
N GLU A 88 -4.67 5.12 -2.05
CA GLU A 88 -4.83 6.58 -2.15
C GLU A 88 -6.28 6.99 -2.36
N GLU A 89 -7.00 6.31 -3.25
CA GLU A 89 -8.42 6.59 -3.51
C GLU A 89 -9.30 6.32 -2.28
N ILE A 90 -9.03 5.23 -1.56
CA ILE A 90 -9.71 4.93 -0.29
C ILE A 90 -9.46 6.05 0.72
N LEU A 91 -8.19 6.44 0.91
CA LEU A 91 -7.83 7.47 1.88
C LEU A 91 -8.41 8.84 1.51
N LYS A 92 -8.47 9.18 0.23
CA LYS A 92 -9.10 10.40 -0.27
C LYS A 92 -10.59 10.40 0.09
N GLN A 93 -11.31 9.33 -0.23
CA GLN A 93 -12.72 9.19 0.12
C GLN A 93 -12.96 9.28 1.63
N LEU A 94 -12.12 8.60 2.43
CA LEU A 94 -12.23 8.64 3.89
C LEU A 94 -11.97 10.05 4.43
N LYS A 95 -10.99 10.76 3.90
CA LYS A 95 -10.69 12.15 4.28
C LYS A 95 -11.88 13.07 4.04
N GLU A 96 -12.52 12.96 2.88
CA GLU A 96 -13.70 13.77 2.52
C GLU A 96 -14.91 13.48 3.42
N LYS A 97 -15.14 12.20 3.74
CA LYS A 97 -16.31 11.80 4.55
C LYS A 97 -16.13 12.03 6.05
N LEU A 98 -14.97 11.67 6.59
CA LEU A 98 -14.66 11.77 8.01
C LEU A 98 -14.31 13.20 8.43
N ASN A 99 -13.78 14.02 7.51
CA ASN A 99 -13.21 15.33 7.82
C ASN A 99 -12.28 15.29 9.06
N PRO A 100 -11.22 14.45 9.04
CA PRO A 100 -10.39 14.20 10.20
C PRO A 100 -9.40 15.34 10.46
N ILE A 101 -8.93 15.45 11.71
CA ILE A 101 -7.80 16.33 12.05
C ILE A 101 -6.51 15.64 11.62
N ILE A 102 -5.80 16.24 10.66
CA ILE A 102 -4.57 15.64 10.09
C ILE A 102 -3.42 15.67 11.10
N THR A 103 -3.29 16.73 11.89
CA THR A 103 -2.22 16.90 12.89
C THR A 103 -2.80 17.13 14.30
N PRO A 104 -3.30 16.06 14.95
CA PRO A 104 -4.02 16.15 16.23
C PRO A 104 -3.11 16.24 17.46
N ALA A 105 -1.82 15.92 17.33
CA ALA A 105 -0.82 16.11 18.38
C ALA A 105 -0.03 17.40 18.14
N ARG A 106 -0.11 18.34 19.08
CA ARG A 106 0.62 19.62 19.01
C ARG A 106 1.62 19.88 20.13
N LYS A 107 1.57 19.09 21.21
CA LYS A 107 2.48 19.27 22.35
C LYS A 107 3.67 18.36 22.12
N THR A 108 4.86 18.90 22.30
CA THR A 108 6.13 18.17 22.17
C THR A 108 6.89 18.10 23.50
N ASP A 109 6.39 18.78 24.53
CA ASP A 109 7.04 18.82 25.84
C ASP A 109 6.95 17.45 26.52
N THR A 110 8.09 16.78 26.57
CA THR A 110 8.28 15.53 27.30
C THR A 110 8.55 15.80 28.78
N CYS A 111 8.55 14.74 29.57
CA CYS A 111 9.03 14.78 30.94
C CYS A 111 10.51 15.17 30.95
N LEU A 112 10.92 15.91 31.99
CA LEU A 112 12.34 16.19 32.20
C LEU A 112 13.11 14.87 32.39
N PRO A 113 14.36 14.77 31.89
CA PRO A 113 15.18 13.59 32.06
C PRO A 113 15.27 13.16 33.54
N GLY A 114 15.14 11.86 33.79
CA GLY A 114 15.18 11.30 35.15
C GLY A 114 13.91 11.51 35.99
N THR A 115 12.86 12.13 35.44
CA THR A 115 11.57 12.28 36.14
C THR A 115 10.53 11.30 35.61
N ARG A 116 9.54 10.94 36.45
CA ARG A 116 8.40 10.06 36.09
C ARG A 116 8.80 8.70 35.51
N VAL A 117 10.01 8.23 35.85
CA VAL A 117 10.61 7.00 35.29
C VAL A 117 9.75 5.78 35.59
N GLU A 118 9.36 5.60 36.86
CA GLU A 118 8.52 4.47 37.29
C GLU A 118 7.19 4.44 36.55
N VAL A 119 6.47 5.56 36.52
CA VAL A 119 5.18 5.67 35.81
C VAL A 119 5.31 5.36 34.32
N LEU A 120 6.38 5.83 33.67
CA LEU A 120 6.62 5.52 32.26
C LEU A 120 6.96 4.04 32.04
N GLN A 121 7.71 3.44 32.96
CA GLN A 121 8.02 2.01 32.89
C GLN A 121 6.77 1.16 33.04
N ASP A 122 5.91 1.48 34.02
CA ASP A 122 4.64 0.78 34.24
C ASP A 122 3.74 0.87 33.01
N LEU A 123 3.68 2.05 32.36
CA LEU A 123 2.92 2.24 31.14
C LEU A 123 3.51 1.48 29.95
N CYS A 124 4.84 1.42 29.82
CA CYS A 124 5.48 0.60 28.78
C CYS A 124 5.18 -0.89 28.97
N ASN A 125 5.29 -1.40 30.20
CA ASN A 125 4.96 -2.79 30.51
C ASN A 125 3.48 -3.07 30.23
N TRP A 126 2.58 -2.16 30.61
CA TRP A 126 1.14 -2.28 30.32
C TRP A 126 0.84 -2.46 28.83
N ILE A 127 1.54 -1.73 27.95
CA ILE A 127 1.35 -1.85 26.49
C ILE A 127 1.85 -3.20 25.99
N ILE A 128 3.02 -3.64 26.45
CA ILE A 128 3.65 -4.89 26.00
C ILE A 128 2.85 -6.12 26.48
N GLU A 129 2.35 -6.07 27.71
CA GLU A 129 1.59 -7.17 28.31
C GLU A 129 0.14 -7.28 27.78
N ASP A 130 -0.34 -6.28 27.01
CA ASP A 130 -1.69 -6.19 26.41
C ASP A 130 -2.81 -6.52 27.41
N THR A 131 -2.64 -6.12 28.67
CA THR A 131 -3.52 -6.57 29.77
C THR A 131 -4.91 -5.96 29.71
N THR A 132 -5.01 -4.70 29.29
CA THR A 132 -6.28 -3.95 29.17
C THR A 132 -6.22 -2.95 28.03
N SER A 133 -7.39 -2.57 27.49
CA SER A 133 -7.45 -1.66 26.34
C SER A 133 -7.32 -0.16 26.69
N ILE A 134 -7.40 0.23 27.98
CA ILE A 134 -7.36 1.64 28.40
C ILE A 134 -6.58 1.79 29.72
N ALA A 135 -5.54 2.62 29.70
CA ALA A 135 -4.85 3.11 30.89
C ALA A 135 -5.26 4.56 31.23
N TRP A 136 -5.46 4.85 32.51
CA TRP A 136 -5.87 6.17 33.00
C TRP A 136 -4.76 6.85 33.82
N ILE A 137 -4.28 8.00 33.35
CA ILE A 137 -3.34 8.86 34.10
C ILE A 137 -4.11 10.03 34.71
N TYR A 138 -4.20 10.08 36.04
CA TYR A 138 -4.94 11.12 36.76
C TYR A 138 -4.06 11.84 37.81
N GLY A 139 -4.53 12.99 38.29
CA GLY A 139 -3.82 13.81 39.25
C GLY A 139 -4.12 15.30 39.11
N ILE A 140 -3.56 16.10 40.02
CA ILE A 140 -3.81 17.55 40.12
C ILE A 140 -3.44 18.26 38.80
N ALA A 141 -4.12 19.37 38.49
CA ALA A 141 -3.76 20.22 37.36
C ALA A 141 -2.29 20.70 37.46
N GLY A 142 -1.58 20.78 36.34
CA GLY A 142 -0.19 21.23 36.32
C GLY A 142 0.87 20.20 36.71
N THR A 143 0.51 18.96 37.11
CA THR A 143 1.49 17.94 37.51
C THR A 143 2.24 17.26 36.36
N GLY A 144 2.01 17.69 35.12
CA GLY A 144 2.70 17.16 33.94
C GLY A 144 2.09 15.90 33.31
N LYS A 145 0.81 15.58 33.55
CA LYS A 145 0.14 14.41 32.95
C LYS A 145 0.25 14.36 31.41
N SER A 146 0.06 15.49 30.74
CA SER A 146 0.26 15.56 29.28
C SER A 146 1.71 15.30 28.88
N ALA A 147 2.69 15.72 29.69
CA ALA A 147 4.11 15.45 29.42
C ALA A 147 4.42 13.95 29.55
N ILE A 148 3.77 13.24 30.48
CA ILE A 148 3.86 11.77 30.58
C ILE A 148 3.34 11.12 29.29
N ALA A 149 2.14 11.52 28.81
CA ALA A 149 1.58 10.98 27.58
C ALA A 149 2.48 11.24 26.35
N VAL A 150 3.05 12.45 26.23
CA VAL A 150 3.98 12.78 25.14
C VAL A 150 5.27 11.96 25.23
N SER A 151 5.79 11.76 26.45
CA SER A 151 6.99 10.93 26.68
C SER A 151 6.74 9.47 26.36
N LEU A 152 5.57 8.94 26.75
CA LEU A 152 5.16 7.59 26.41
C LEU A 152 5.05 7.40 24.90
N ALA A 153 4.40 8.34 24.19
CA ALA A 153 4.34 8.32 22.73
C ALA A 153 5.73 8.40 22.06
N SER A 154 6.71 9.06 22.68
CA SER A 154 8.10 8.99 22.22
C SER A 154 8.67 7.59 22.39
N LYS A 155 8.53 7.00 23.59
CA LYS A 155 9.04 5.65 23.88
C LYS A 155 8.43 4.58 22.97
N ILE A 156 7.14 4.65 22.67
CA ILE A 156 6.48 3.69 21.76
C ILE A 156 7.06 3.80 20.34
N ARG A 157 7.36 5.02 19.87
CA ARG A 157 8.03 5.20 18.57
C ARG A 157 9.43 4.61 18.55
N ASP A 158 10.11 4.55 19.70
CA ASP A 158 11.40 3.89 19.81
C ASP A 158 11.27 2.33 19.85
N MET A 159 10.04 1.79 20.00
CA MET A 159 9.71 0.36 20.06
C MET A 159 9.10 -0.16 18.74
N GLU A 160 9.41 0.47 17.60
CA GLU A 160 8.77 0.26 16.28
C GLU A 160 8.66 -1.21 15.81
N GLU A 161 9.49 -2.12 16.33
CA GLU A 161 9.46 -3.54 15.97
C GLU A 161 8.36 -4.35 16.71
N GLU A 162 7.85 -3.84 17.83
CA GLU A 162 6.86 -4.54 18.68
C GLU A 162 5.46 -3.91 18.59
N ILE A 163 5.38 -2.57 18.54
CA ILE A 163 4.12 -1.82 18.66
C ILE A 163 4.10 -0.64 17.68
N THR A 164 2.99 -0.46 16.98
CA THR A 164 2.77 0.69 16.09
C THR A 164 1.93 1.77 16.75
N LEU A 165 2.52 2.92 17.06
CA LEU A 165 1.77 4.11 17.46
C LEU A 165 1.02 4.68 16.26
N THR A 166 -0.30 4.43 16.19
CA THR A 166 -1.13 4.94 15.10
C THR A 166 -1.42 6.44 15.22
N LEU A 167 -1.74 6.90 16.43
CA LEU A 167 -2.25 8.26 16.64
C LEU A 167 -1.99 8.74 18.07
N THR A 168 -1.63 10.02 18.17
CA THR A 168 -1.70 10.80 19.42
C THR A 168 -2.68 11.95 19.23
N PHE A 169 -3.60 12.15 20.18
CA PHE A 169 -4.60 13.21 20.12
C PHE A 169 -4.53 14.12 21.35
N HIS A 170 -4.34 15.42 21.15
CA HIS A 170 -4.27 16.39 22.25
C HIS A 170 -5.47 17.33 22.23
N CYS A 171 -6.33 17.25 23.25
CA CYS A 171 -7.41 18.22 23.45
C CYS A 171 -6.83 19.58 23.88
N VAL A 172 -6.75 20.54 22.94
CA VAL A 172 -6.18 21.88 23.19
C VAL A 172 -7.28 22.91 23.08
N LYS A 173 -7.53 23.65 24.17
CA LYS A 173 -8.57 24.69 24.24
C LYS A 173 -8.41 25.71 23.10
N GLY A 174 -9.51 26.00 22.40
CA GLY A 174 -9.54 26.97 21.31
C GLY A 174 -9.01 26.43 19.98
N GLN A 175 -8.78 25.13 19.86
CA GLN A 175 -8.41 24.45 18.62
C GLN A 175 -9.49 23.44 18.23
N GLU A 176 -9.49 23.00 16.98
CA GLU A 176 -10.35 21.92 16.47
C GLU A 176 -10.28 20.64 17.32
N THR A 177 -9.13 20.37 17.96
CA THR A 177 -8.96 19.20 18.83
C THR A 177 -9.67 19.34 20.19
N SER A 178 -10.17 20.53 20.56
CA SER A 178 -11.02 20.67 21.75
C SER A 178 -12.45 20.19 21.53
N ASP A 179 -12.88 20.04 20.28
CA ASP A 179 -14.15 19.45 19.93
C ASP A 179 -14.01 17.93 19.86
N VAL A 180 -14.65 17.25 20.81
CA VAL A 180 -14.57 15.79 20.96
C VAL A 180 -15.26 15.06 19.80
N SER A 181 -16.16 15.72 19.06
CA SER A 181 -16.79 15.14 17.87
C SER A 181 -15.76 14.77 16.79
N ASN A 182 -14.59 15.43 16.78
CA ASN A 182 -13.50 15.17 15.85
C ASN A 182 -12.61 13.99 16.27
N LEU A 183 -12.71 13.48 17.50
CA LEU A 183 -11.82 12.43 18.00
C LEU A 183 -12.00 11.12 17.22
N VAL A 184 -13.23 10.61 17.15
CA VAL A 184 -13.51 9.32 16.50
C VAL A 184 -13.22 9.35 14.99
N PRO A 185 -13.66 10.37 14.22
CA PRO A 185 -13.30 10.48 12.80
C PRO A 185 -11.78 10.53 12.57
N THR A 186 -11.05 11.22 13.46
CA THR A 186 -9.59 11.27 13.41
C THR A 186 -8.96 9.91 13.68
N ILE A 187 -9.40 9.19 14.72
CA ILE A 187 -8.94 7.82 15.00
C ILE A 187 -9.17 6.89 13.80
N CYS A 188 -10.38 6.89 13.23
CA CYS A 188 -10.71 6.06 12.07
C CYS A 188 -9.81 6.37 10.87
N TYR A 189 -9.56 7.65 10.58
CA TYR A 189 -8.70 8.02 9.47
C TYR A 189 -7.25 7.56 9.68
N HIS A 190 -6.67 7.83 10.86
CA HIS A 190 -5.29 7.45 11.15
C HIS A 190 -5.11 5.93 11.23
N LEU A 191 -6.10 5.18 11.75
CA LEU A 191 -6.09 3.71 11.68
C LEU A 191 -6.12 3.20 10.24
N ALA A 192 -6.89 3.84 9.34
CA ALA A 192 -6.92 3.47 7.93
C ALA A 192 -5.61 3.76 7.18
N LEU A 193 -4.80 4.71 7.65
CA LEU A 193 -3.46 4.96 7.09
C LEU A 193 -2.52 3.78 7.35
N VAL A 194 -2.58 3.23 8.58
CA VAL A 194 -1.72 2.15 9.06
C VAL A 194 -2.25 0.78 8.62
N VAL A 195 -3.54 0.52 8.79
CA VAL A 195 -4.20 -0.77 8.54
C VAL A 195 -5.07 -0.66 7.29
N THR A 196 -4.56 -1.18 6.16
CA THR A 196 -5.22 -1.03 4.85
C THR A 196 -6.58 -1.74 4.80
N GLU A 197 -6.70 -2.92 5.39
CA GLU A 197 -7.93 -3.71 5.47
C GLU A 197 -9.02 -2.97 6.24
N TYR A 198 -8.63 -2.24 7.29
CA TYR A 198 -9.55 -1.39 8.06
C TYR A 198 -10.08 -0.25 7.19
N GLY A 199 -9.19 0.43 6.46
CA GLY A 199 -9.57 1.49 5.53
C GLY A 199 -10.54 1.01 4.44
N GLN A 200 -10.31 -0.18 3.88
CA GLN A 200 -11.21 -0.81 2.91
C GLN A 200 -12.60 -1.06 3.50
N LYS A 201 -12.68 -1.63 4.70
CA LYS A 201 -13.96 -1.91 5.38
C LYS A 201 -14.75 -0.64 5.64
N ILE A 202 -14.12 0.41 6.17
CA ILE A 202 -14.81 1.69 6.42
C ILE A 202 -15.24 2.36 5.11
N SER A 203 -14.39 2.36 4.09
CA SER A 203 -14.75 2.88 2.76
C SER A 203 -15.96 2.16 2.17
N HIS A 204 -16.01 0.84 2.31
CA HIS A 204 -17.14 0.03 1.86
C HIS A 204 -18.44 0.37 2.60
N ILE A 205 -18.40 0.46 3.93
CA ILE A 205 -19.55 0.85 4.77
C ILE A 205 -20.07 2.22 4.33
N PHE A 206 -19.19 3.19 4.10
CA PHE A 206 -19.59 4.52 3.63
C PHE A 206 -20.16 4.56 2.22
N LYS A 207 -19.92 3.55 1.38
CA LYS A 207 -20.58 3.43 0.08
C LYS A 207 -21.99 2.85 0.21
N GLN A 208 -22.22 2.00 1.21
CA GLN A 208 -23.51 1.35 1.45
C GLN A 208 -24.47 2.20 2.28
N GLU A 209 -23.97 2.89 3.31
CA GLU A 209 -24.81 3.68 4.21
C GLU A 209 -24.70 5.18 3.93
N PHE A 210 -25.62 5.71 3.11
CA PHE A 210 -25.78 7.15 2.92
C PHE A 210 -26.32 7.86 4.17
N HIS A 211 -26.92 7.11 5.12
CA HIS A 211 -27.63 7.63 6.30
C HIS A 211 -26.81 7.60 7.61
N PHE A 212 -25.65 6.94 7.66
CA PHE A 212 -24.87 6.82 8.89
C PHE A 212 -24.25 8.16 9.34
N LEU A 213 -23.76 8.96 8.39
CA LEU A 213 -23.03 10.19 8.69
C LEU A 213 -23.91 11.35 9.15
N SER A 214 -25.20 11.38 8.76
CA SER A 214 -26.13 12.43 9.21
C SER A 214 -26.45 12.33 10.70
N LYS A 215 -26.38 11.13 11.27
CA LYS A 215 -26.63 10.89 12.71
C LYS A 215 -25.42 11.24 13.59
N TRP A 216 -24.21 11.20 13.04
CA TRP A 216 -22.97 11.46 13.77
C TRP A 216 -22.60 12.94 13.87
N ARG A 217 -22.97 13.78 12.90
CA ARG A 217 -22.69 15.24 12.94
C ARG A 217 -23.69 16.05 13.79
N GLY A 218 -24.60 15.38 14.49
CA GLY A 218 -25.71 16.00 15.24
C GLY A 218 -25.56 15.99 16.77
N PHE A 219 -24.39 15.61 17.29
CA PHE A 219 -24.06 15.65 18.72
C PHE A 219 -22.96 16.65 19.01
#